data_AF-A0A958DAB0-F1
#
_entry.id   AF-A0A958DAB0-F1
#
_cell.length_a   1.000
_cell.length_b   1.000
_cell.length_c   1.000
_cell.angle_alpha   90.00
_cell.angle_beta   90.00
_cell.angle_gamma   90.00
#
_symmetry.space_group_name_H-M   'P 1'
#
loop_
_entity.id
_entity.type
_entity.pdbx_description
1 polymer ?
#
loop_
_entity_poly.entity_id
_entity_poly.type
_entity_poly.pdbx_seq_one_letter_code
_entity_poly.pdbx_strand_id
1 'polypeptide(L)'
;MRRHISVLAAIATGLMFVSACAPVVTNPESLASSTVESTATTLPGTAAVATVTLTEPLVPVSPTTATAATPTEPPAGATAEPATGQQKTVTQEDQGKTIDLLVGERFLLNLGEGYTWEVEVSDPNVVSRVNNITVVRGAQGVYEALHPGTTTLTATGDPACRQAKPPCAMPTTLFTVTLVVS
;
A
#
# COMPACT_ATOMS: atom_id res chain seq x y z
N MET A 1 8.28 -35.14 -39.95
CA MET A 1 9.59 -34.86 -40.58
C MET A 1 10.35 -33.93 -39.64
N ARG A 2 11.40 -34.41 -38.95
CA ARG A 2 12.84 -34.07 -39.19
C ARG A 2 13.12 -32.56 -38.90
N ARG A 3 14.00 -32.12 -37.98
CA ARG A 3 15.17 -32.66 -37.23
C ARG A 3 15.34 -31.80 -35.96
N HIS A 4 15.67 -32.28 -34.76
CA HIS A 4 16.94 -32.82 -34.24
C HIS A 4 18.18 -31.88 -34.30
N ILE A 5 18.71 -31.55 -33.10
CA ILE A 5 20.13 -31.47 -32.65
C ILE A 5 20.77 -30.06 -32.47
N SER A 6 21.09 -29.73 -31.21
CA SER A 6 22.45 -29.46 -30.65
C SER A 6 22.28 -28.94 -29.20
N VAL A 7 22.58 -29.68 -28.12
CA VAL A 7 23.87 -30.21 -27.62
C VAL A 7 24.82 -29.10 -27.12
N LEU A 8 24.90 -29.01 -25.79
CA LEU A 8 26.07 -28.75 -24.92
C LEU A 8 27.00 -27.53 -25.14
N ALA A 9 27.05 -26.68 -24.10
CA ALA A 9 28.27 -26.17 -23.43
C ALA A 9 27.81 -25.61 -22.06
N ALA A 10 28.12 -26.13 -20.86
CA ALA A 10 29.36 -26.55 -20.22
C ALA A 10 30.35 -25.39 -19.92
N ILE A 11 30.40 -25.05 -18.62
CA ILE A 11 31.57 -24.62 -17.81
C ILE A 11 31.96 -23.13 -17.84
N ALA A 12 31.83 -22.47 -16.68
CA ALA A 12 32.89 -21.67 -16.05
C ALA A 12 32.52 -21.44 -14.57
N THR A 13 33.10 -22.17 -13.61
CA THR A 13 34.22 -21.68 -12.77
C THR A 13 33.93 -20.27 -12.24
N GLY A 14 33.39 -20.11 -11.04
CA GLY A 14 34.15 -20.24 -9.81
C GLY A 14 34.82 -18.91 -9.47
N LEU A 15 34.32 -18.20 -8.46
CA LEU A 15 35.18 -17.37 -7.60
C LEU A 15 34.53 -17.26 -6.23
N MET A 16 35.05 -18.04 -5.28
CA MET A 16 34.88 -17.76 -3.87
C MET A 16 35.61 -16.44 -3.57
N PHE A 17 34.88 -15.38 -3.25
CA PHE A 17 35.46 -14.26 -2.51
C PHE A 17 35.30 -14.53 -1.01
N VAL A 18 36.27 -15.28 -0.47
CA VAL A 18 36.64 -15.17 0.93
C VAL A 18 37.49 -13.92 1.04
N SER A 19 36.93 -12.83 1.55
CA SER A 19 37.73 -11.68 2.00
C SER A 19 37.63 -11.58 3.51
N ALA A 20 38.80 -11.79 4.11
CA ALA A 20 39.07 -11.82 5.52
C ALA A 20 38.94 -10.44 6.19
N CYS A 21 38.70 -10.50 7.51
CA CYS A 21 39.22 -9.68 8.59
C CYS A 21 39.20 -8.14 8.49
N ALA A 22 38.59 -7.57 9.54
CA ALA A 22 38.52 -6.17 9.95
C ALA A 22 39.87 -5.42 9.98
N PRO A 23 39.81 -4.08 10.13
CA PRO A 23 40.13 -3.58 11.46
C PRO A 23 39.11 -2.56 12.00
N VAL A 24 38.81 -2.76 13.28
CA VAL A 24 38.67 -1.73 14.32
C VAL A 24 38.88 -0.29 13.83
N VAL A 25 37.80 0.48 13.76
CA VAL A 25 37.89 1.95 13.88
C VAL A 25 37.41 2.28 15.28
N THR A 26 38.41 2.46 16.13
CA THR A 26 38.37 3.15 17.41
C THR A 26 37.51 4.41 17.31
N ASN A 27 36.53 4.47 18.19
CA ASN A 27 35.68 5.62 18.47
C ASN A 27 36.37 6.46 19.56
N PRO A 28 36.95 7.64 19.26
CA PRO A 28 37.25 8.64 20.28
C PRO A 28 36.08 9.63 20.39
N GLU A 29 35.65 9.84 21.62
CA GLU A 29 35.00 11.04 22.15
C GLU A 29 34.61 12.14 21.14
N SER A 30 33.31 12.34 20.97
CA SER A 30 32.78 13.69 20.86
C SER A 30 31.59 13.83 21.80
N LEU A 31 31.93 14.12 23.05
CA LEU A 31 31.04 14.73 24.02
C LEU A 31 30.59 16.09 23.49
N ALA A 32 29.36 16.17 23.00
CA ALA A 32 28.64 17.43 22.89
C ALA A 32 27.25 17.24 23.49
N SER A 33 27.16 17.56 24.79
CA SER A 33 25.93 17.89 25.48
C SER A 33 25.09 18.87 24.66
N SER A 34 23.81 18.59 24.52
CA SER A 34 22.80 19.63 24.47
C SER A 34 21.61 19.16 25.29
N THR A 35 21.78 19.38 26.59
CA THR A 35 20.72 19.55 27.57
C THR A 35 19.79 20.65 27.05
N VAL A 36 18.59 20.28 26.65
CA VAL A 36 17.46 21.20 26.69
C VAL A 36 16.57 20.78 27.86
N GLU A 37 16.81 21.43 28.99
CA GLU A 37 15.81 21.59 30.03
C GLU A 37 14.56 22.22 29.40
N SER A 38 13.42 21.56 29.54
CA SER A 38 12.13 22.25 29.51
C SER A 38 11.37 21.86 30.76
N THR A 39 11.51 22.78 31.69
CA THR A 39 10.90 22.89 33.00
C THR A 39 9.39 22.63 32.92
N ALA A 40 8.95 21.60 33.63
CA ALA A 40 7.55 21.44 34.00
C ALA A 40 7.18 22.55 35.00
N THR A 41 6.42 23.55 34.55
CA THR A 41 5.73 24.50 35.42
C THR A 41 4.28 24.05 35.57
N THR A 42 4.01 23.44 36.72
CA THR A 42 2.68 23.18 37.27
C THR A 42 1.98 24.50 37.58
N LEU A 43 0.76 24.67 37.08
CA LEU A 43 -0.22 25.65 37.60
C LEU A 43 -1.50 24.89 38.00
N PRO A 44 -1.99 25.05 39.24
CA PRO A 44 -3.33 24.65 39.61
C PRO A 44 -4.30 25.79 39.24
N GLY A 45 -5.20 25.53 38.30
CA GLY A 45 -6.15 26.53 37.78
C GLY A 45 -7.55 25.96 37.62
N THR A 46 -8.31 26.02 38.70
CA THR A 46 -9.76 26.21 38.83
C THR A 46 -10.65 25.98 37.60
N ALA A 47 -11.65 25.12 37.81
CA ALA A 47 -12.79 24.86 36.95
C ALA A 47 -13.49 26.13 36.42
N ALA A 48 -13.81 26.13 35.13
CA ALA A 48 -14.91 26.89 34.56
C ALA A 48 -15.66 25.98 33.59
N VAL A 49 -16.82 25.51 34.04
CA VAL A 49 -17.82 24.81 33.23
C VAL A 49 -18.39 25.82 32.25
N ALA A 50 -18.08 25.69 30.97
CA ALA A 50 -18.72 26.47 29.91
C ALA A 50 -19.84 25.63 29.29
N THR A 51 -21.07 25.91 29.73
CA THR A 51 -22.30 25.45 29.11
C THR A 51 -22.43 26.12 27.74
N VAL A 52 -22.26 25.37 26.66
CA VAL A 52 -22.52 25.89 25.31
C VAL A 52 -24.00 25.71 24.99
N THR A 53 -24.69 26.83 24.94
CA THR A 53 -26.12 26.95 24.66
C THR A 53 -26.42 26.63 23.20
N LEU A 54 -27.31 25.65 23.00
CA LEU A 54 -27.92 25.27 21.73
C LEU A 54 -28.93 26.35 21.31
N THR A 55 -28.59 27.16 20.30
CA THR A 55 -29.54 28.02 19.60
C THR A 55 -29.18 28.08 18.12
N GLU A 56 -29.65 27.12 17.34
CA GLU A 56 -29.67 27.25 15.88
C GLU A 56 -31.13 27.44 15.41
N PRO A 57 -31.40 28.45 14.57
CA PRO A 57 -32.74 28.90 14.24
C PRO A 57 -33.54 27.88 13.42
N LEU A 58 -34.78 27.66 13.87
CA LEU A 58 -35.84 27.00 13.11
C LEU A 58 -36.12 27.79 11.83
N VAL A 59 -35.55 27.35 10.71
CA VAL A 59 -36.04 27.70 9.37
C VAL A 59 -37.17 26.74 8.98
N PRO A 60 -38.39 27.23 8.73
CA PRO A 60 -39.46 26.44 8.14
C PRO A 60 -39.43 26.54 6.60
N VAL A 61 -40.09 25.53 5.98
CA VAL A 61 -40.62 25.43 4.59
C VAL A 61 -39.62 24.94 3.52
N SER A 62 -39.92 23.97 2.64
CA SER A 62 -41.19 23.47 2.08
C SER A 62 -41.06 22.00 1.58
N PRO A 63 -42.19 21.26 1.41
CA PRO A 63 -42.20 19.92 0.84
C PRO A 63 -42.10 19.94 -0.69
N THR A 64 -41.01 19.39 -1.24
CA THR A 64 -40.88 19.12 -2.69
C THR A 64 -41.10 17.63 -2.94
N THR A 65 -42.27 17.38 -3.52
CA THR A 65 -42.72 16.25 -4.33
C THR A 65 -41.71 15.12 -4.59
N ALA A 66 -42.05 13.95 -4.08
CA ALA A 66 -41.50 12.67 -4.51
C ALA A 66 -41.78 12.45 -6.00
N THR A 67 -40.72 12.50 -6.81
CA THR A 67 -40.67 11.75 -8.06
C THR A 67 -40.02 10.43 -7.72
N ALA A 68 -40.84 9.38 -7.58
CA ALA A 68 -40.38 8.00 -7.60
C ALA A 68 -39.77 7.72 -8.98
N ALA A 69 -38.47 7.99 -9.12
CA ALA A 69 -37.67 7.38 -10.16
C ALA A 69 -37.43 5.94 -9.72
N THR A 70 -38.14 5.01 -10.36
CA THR A 70 -37.81 3.60 -10.40
C THR A 70 -36.29 3.43 -10.54
N PRO A 71 -35.58 2.86 -9.57
CA PRO A 71 -34.28 2.28 -9.84
C PRO A 71 -34.59 1.06 -10.70
N THR A 72 -34.39 1.23 -12.01
CA THR A 72 -34.20 0.12 -12.93
C THR A 72 -33.20 -0.83 -12.28
N GLU A 73 -33.69 -1.99 -11.89
CA GLU A 73 -32.90 -3.14 -11.48
C GLU A 73 -31.69 -3.26 -12.43
N PRO A 74 -30.44 -3.20 -11.93
CA PRO A 74 -29.29 -3.56 -12.72
C PRO A 74 -29.55 -4.97 -13.25
N PRO A 75 -29.41 -5.24 -14.56
CA PRO A 75 -29.60 -6.58 -15.07
C PRO A 75 -28.63 -7.52 -14.34
N ALA A 76 -29.19 -8.29 -13.41
CA ALA A 76 -28.58 -9.49 -12.88
C ALA A 76 -28.36 -10.41 -14.09
N GLY A 77 -27.12 -10.52 -14.56
CA GLY A 77 -26.80 -11.43 -15.64
C GLY A 77 -25.75 -11.00 -16.64
N ALA A 78 -25.01 -9.91 -16.43
CA ALA A 78 -23.70 -9.82 -17.07
C ALA A 78 -22.72 -10.69 -16.26
N THR A 79 -22.66 -11.97 -16.58
CA THR A 79 -21.44 -12.74 -16.37
C THR A 79 -20.36 -12.00 -17.15
N ALA A 80 -19.64 -11.10 -16.48
CA ALA A 80 -18.44 -10.50 -17.02
C ALA A 80 -17.50 -11.68 -17.32
N GLU A 81 -17.43 -12.04 -18.59
CA GLU A 81 -16.46 -13.00 -19.07
C GLU A 81 -15.09 -12.46 -18.62
N PRO A 82 -14.31 -13.22 -17.83
CA PRO A 82 -13.05 -12.73 -17.32
C PRO A 82 -12.21 -12.37 -18.54
N ALA A 83 -12.03 -11.08 -18.75
CA ALA A 83 -11.16 -10.59 -19.79
C ALA A 83 -9.83 -11.31 -19.58
N THR A 84 -9.42 -12.10 -20.55
CA THR A 84 -8.08 -12.70 -20.66
C THR A 84 -7.06 -11.57 -20.90
N GLY A 85 -7.10 -10.56 -20.03
CA GLY A 85 -6.21 -9.43 -19.97
C GLY A 85 -4.93 -9.91 -19.33
N GLN A 86 -3.81 -9.56 -19.96
CA GLN A 86 -2.49 -9.82 -19.44
C GLN A 86 -2.43 -9.34 -17.98
N GLN A 87 -2.14 -10.25 -17.05
CA GLN A 87 -2.13 -9.93 -15.62
C GLN A 87 -1.04 -8.88 -15.36
N LYS A 88 -1.45 -7.63 -15.20
CA LYS A 88 -0.53 -6.51 -14.95
C LYS A 88 0.13 -6.71 -13.60
N THR A 89 1.43 -6.46 -13.49
CA THR A 89 2.15 -6.57 -12.22
C THR A 89 2.63 -5.19 -11.82
N VAL A 90 2.23 -4.75 -10.63
CA VAL A 90 2.63 -3.48 -10.02
C VAL A 90 3.73 -3.77 -9.04
N THR A 91 4.88 -3.13 -9.23
CA THR A 91 6.07 -3.34 -8.40
C THR A 91 6.51 -2.06 -7.71
N GLN A 92 7.53 -2.16 -6.86
CA GLN A 92 8.14 -0.98 -6.22
C GLN A 92 8.70 0.02 -7.24
N GLU A 93 9.06 -0.42 -8.46
CA GLU A 93 9.51 0.44 -9.55
C GLU A 93 8.40 1.36 -10.11
N ASP A 94 7.15 1.07 -9.75
CA ASP A 94 5.97 1.83 -10.17
C ASP A 94 5.55 2.92 -9.18
N GLN A 95 6.36 3.15 -8.14
CA GLN A 95 6.08 4.16 -7.12
C GLN A 95 5.83 5.55 -7.75
N GLY A 96 4.71 6.16 -7.37
CA GLY A 96 4.28 7.47 -7.84
C GLY A 96 3.74 7.48 -9.27
N LYS A 97 3.65 6.33 -9.96
CA LYS A 97 3.09 6.26 -11.31
C LYS A 97 1.56 6.19 -11.28
N THR A 98 0.99 6.57 -12.42
CA THR A 98 -0.41 6.33 -12.76
C THR A 98 -0.52 5.05 -13.57
N ILE A 99 -1.44 4.18 -13.17
CA ILE A 99 -1.68 2.89 -13.81
C ILE A 99 -3.10 2.89 -14.34
N ASP A 100 -3.22 2.86 -15.66
CA ASP A 100 -4.49 2.67 -16.34
C ASP A 100 -4.89 1.19 -16.28
N LEU A 101 -6.17 0.95 -15.94
CA LEU A 101 -6.80 -0.36 -15.80
C LEU A 101 -8.16 -0.33 -16.48
N LEU A 102 -8.59 -1.45 -17.05
CA LEU A 102 -9.96 -1.63 -17.52
C LEU A 102 -10.87 -2.12 -16.39
N VAL A 103 -12.16 -1.84 -16.48
CA VAL A 103 -13.15 -2.45 -15.57
C VAL A 103 -13.12 -3.98 -15.73
N GLY A 104 -13.00 -4.70 -14.62
CA GLY A 104 -12.79 -6.15 -14.57
C GLY A 104 -11.33 -6.58 -14.73
N GLU A 105 -10.39 -5.65 -14.96
CA GLU A 105 -8.97 -5.97 -15.06
C GLU A 105 -8.38 -6.29 -13.69
N ARG A 106 -7.46 -7.24 -13.68
CA ARG A 106 -6.80 -7.74 -12.47
C ARG A 106 -5.31 -7.51 -12.54
N PHE A 107 -4.75 -7.03 -11.44
CA PHE A 107 -3.32 -6.81 -11.31
C PHE A 107 -2.75 -7.46 -10.05
N LEU A 108 -1.50 -7.90 -10.14
CA LEU A 108 -0.72 -8.42 -9.02
C LEU A 108 0.06 -7.27 -8.38
N LEU A 109 -0.09 -7.06 -7.07
CA LEU A 109 0.77 -6.16 -6.31
C LEU A 109 1.95 -6.95 -5.73
N ASN A 110 3.16 -6.67 -6.22
CA ASN A 110 4.39 -7.31 -5.80
C ASN A 110 5.42 -6.29 -5.31
N LEU A 111 5.49 -6.11 -3.99
CA LEU A 111 6.40 -5.17 -3.33
C LEU A 111 7.62 -5.87 -2.71
N GLY A 112 7.73 -7.19 -2.87
CA GLY A 112 8.82 -8.01 -2.33
C GLY A 112 8.63 -8.40 -0.86
N GLU A 113 9.47 -9.34 -0.40
CA GLU A 113 9.37 -9.96 0.93
C GLU A 113 10.25 -9.32 2.02
N GLY A 114 11.00 -8.26 1.70
CA GLY A 114 11.91 -7.60 2.64
C GLY A 114 11.19 -6.85 3.77
N TYR A 115 9.90 -6.56 3.58
CA TYR A 115 9.08 -5.77 4.49
C TYR A 115 7.76 -6.47 4.76
N THR A 116 7.19 -6.20 5.93
CA THR A 116 5.79 -6.48 6.22
C THR A 116 4.99 -5.31 5.67
N TRP A 117 4.29 -5.54 4.55
CA TRP A 117 3.51 -4.49 3.91
C TRP A 117 2.05 -4.51 4.38
N GLU A 118 1.57 -3.35 4.78
CA GLU A 118 0.17 -3.04 5.00
C GLU A 118 -0.34 -2.23 3.81
N VAL A 119 -1.40 -2.71 3.13
CA VAL A 119 -1.93 -2.09 1.91
C VAL A 119 -3.30 -1.49 2.18
N GLU A 120 -3.47 -0.24 1.80
CA GLU A 120 -4.69 0.55 1.92
C GLU A 120 -5.11 1.07 0.55
N VAL A 121 -6.39 0.95 0.23
CA VAL A 121 -6.98 1.49 -1.00
C VAL A 121 -7.95 2.59 -0.59
N SER A 122 -7.78 3.80 -1.14
CA SER A 122 -8.59 4.95 -0.75
C SER A 122 -10.08 4.79 -1.10
N ASP A 123 -10.38 4.15 -2.24
CA ASP A 123 -11.74 3.79 -2.62
C ASP A 123 -11.84 2.29 -2.99
N PRO A 124 -12.36 1.45 -2.09
CA PRO A 124 -12.51 0.01 -2.32
C PRO A 124 -13.64 -0.34 -3.31
N ASN A 125 -14.51 0.62 -3.67
CA ASN A 125 -15.55 0.39 -4.67
C ASN A 125 -14.97 0.47 -6.09
N VAL A 126 -13.92 1.26 -6.32
CA VAL A 126 -13.24 1.37 -7.62
C VAL A 126 -12.28 0.20 -7.82
N VAL A 127 -11.45 -0.11 -6.82
CA VAL A 127 -10.52 -1.25 -6.84
C VAL A 127 -10.63 -2.02 -5.54
N SER A 128 -10.82 -3.34 -5.62
CA SER A 128 -10.92 -4.20 -4.44
C SER A 128 -9.89 -5.32 -4.48
N ARG A 129 -9.50 -5.80 -3.29
CA ARG A 129 -8.62 -6.95 -3.17
C ARG A 129 -9.41 -8.22 -3.44
N VAL A 130 -8.86 -9.10 -4.27
CA VAL A 130 -9.44 -10.42 -4.52
C VAL A 130 -8.96 -11.38 -3.44
N ASN A 131 -9.85 -11.79 -2.55
CA ASN A 131 -9.59 -12.77 -1.50
C ASN A 131 -9.55 -14.20 -2.09
N ASN A 132 -8.98 -15.14 -1.32
CA ASN A 132 -8.91 -16.58 -1.64
C ASN A 132 -7.98 -16.94 -2.82
N ILE A 133 -6.91 -16.18 -3.03
CA ILE A 133 -5.92 -16.46 -4.06
C ILE A 133 -4.56 -16.69 -3.42
N THR A 134 -3.91 -17.81 -3.79
CA THR A 134 -2.52 -18.05 -3.44
C THR A 134 -1.64 -17.14 -4.29
N VAL A 135 -0.97 -16.19 -3.63
CA VAL A 135 0.01 -15.32 -4.28
C VAL A 135 1.42 -15.90 -4.14
N VAL A 136 2.28 -15.57 -5.09
CA VAL A 136 3.71 -15.87 -4.99
C VAL A 136 4.31 -15.20 -3.75
N ARG A 137 5.36 -15.80 -3.19
CA ARG A 137 6.07 -15.25 -2.03
C ARG A 137 6.55 -13.83 -2.33
N GLY A 138 6.24 -12.88 -1.43
CA GLY A 138 6.59 -11.47 -1.58
C GLY A 138 5.57 -10.62 -2.36
N ALA A 139 4.48 -11.21 -2.85
CA ALA A 139 3.34 -10.44 -3.36
C ALA A 139 2.28 -10.24 -2.27
N GLN A 140 1.65 -9.05 -2.28
CA GLN A 140 0.70 -8.66 -1.23
C GLN A 140 -0.73 -9.09 -1.55
N GLY A 141 -1.06 -9.21 -2.83
CA GLY A 141 -2.39 -9.58 -3.26
C GLY A 141 -2.61 -9.42 -4.76
N VAL A 142 -3.71 -10.00 -5.23
CA VAL A 142 -4.31 -9.65 -6.51
C VAL A 142 -5.45 -8.67 -6.23
N TYR A 143 -5.54 -7.63 -7.05
CA TYR A 143 -6.56 -6.60 -6.98
C TYR A 143 -7.33 -6.58 -8.30
N GLU A 144 -8.60 -6.18 -8.23
CA GLU A 144 -9.52 -6.12 -9.35
C GLU A 144 -10.17 -4.74 -9.40
N ALA A 145 -10.20 -4.16 -10.60
CA ALA A 145 -10.91 -2.93 -10.88
C ALA A 145 -12.41 -3.25 -11.06
N LEU A 146 -13.27 -2.74 -10.19
CA LEU A 146 -14.69 -3.05 -10.18
C LEU A 146 -15.53 -1.99 -10.88
N HIS A 147 -15.17 -0.72 -10.73
CA HIS A 147 -15.92 0.41 -11.28
C HIS A 147 -14.97 1.44 -11.88
N PRO A 148 -15.40 2.17 -12.93
CA PRO A 148 -14.62 3.26 -13.49
C PRO A 148 -14.45 4.39 -12.46
N GLY A 149 -13.28 5.00 -12.43
CA GLY A 149 -12.92 6.03 -11.46
C GLY A 149 -11.42 6.11 -11.22
N THR A 150 -11.02 7.05 -10.38
CA THR A 150 -9.61 7.23 -9.98
C THR A 150 -9.49 6.96 -8.49
N THR A 151 -8.58 6.08 -8.11
CA THR A 151 -8.30 5.74 -6.70
C THR A 151 -6.81 5.70 -6.45
N THR A 152 -6.41 5.83 -5.20
CA THR A 152 -5.01 5.75 -4.79
C THR A 152 -4.81 4.47 -3.98
N LEU A 153 -3.77 3.72 -4.33
CA LEU A 153 -3.31 2.57 -3.55
C LEU A 153 -2.04 2.97 -2.81
N THR A 154 -2.07 2.82 -1.49
CA THR A 154 -0.95 3.09 -0.60
C THR A 154 -0.51 1.80 0.08
N ALA A 155 0.79 1.59 0.22
CA ALA A 155 1.33 0.48 0.97
C ALA A 155 2.47 0.94 1.89
N THR A 156 2.38 0.60 3.16
CA THR A 156 3.39 0.91 4.18
C THR A 156 4.19 -0.34 4.49
N GLY A 157 5.49 -0.31 4.27
CA GLY A 157 6.40 -1.44 4.45
C GLY A 157 7.27 -1.26 5.68
N ASP A 158 7.02 -2.07 6.71
CA ASP A 158 7.84 -2.11 7.91
C ASP A 158 8.87 -3.25 7.86
N PRO A 159 10.15 -2.98 8.17
CA PRO A 159 11.18 -4.00 8.08
C PRO A 159 10.95 -5.08 9.15
N ALA A 160 10.95 -6.34 8.74
CA ALA A 160 10.68 -7.47 9.64
C ALA A 160 11.66 -7.54 10.83
N CYS A 161 12.91 -7.08 10.61
CA CYS A 161 13.93 -7.03 11.64
C CYS A 161 13.65 -6.02 12.76
N ARG A 162 12.66 -5.12 12.61
CA ARG A 162 12.31 -4.16 13.67
C ARG A 162 11.73 -4.85 14.90
N GLN A 163 11.08 -5.99 14.70
CA GLN A 163 10.55 -6.83 15.78
C GLN A 163 11.59 -7.84 16.32
N ALA A 164 12.78 -7.91 15.72
CA ALA A 164 13.85 -8.81 16.16
C ALA A 164 14.61 -8.26 17.38
N LYS A 165 15.43 -9.11 18.02
CA LYS A 165 16.29 -8.74 19.15
C LYS A 165 17.76 -9.05 18.81
N PRO A 166 18.65 -8.05 18.69
CA PRO A 166 18.38 -6.61 18.79
C PRO A 166 17.57 -6.08 17.58
N PRO A 167 16.78 -5.00 17.76
CA PRO A 167 16.00 -4.41 16.67
C PRO A 167 16.91 -3.69 15.68
N CYS A 168 16.56 -3.75 14.40
CA CYS A 168 17.26 -2.98 13.36
C CYS A 168 16.75 -1.53 13.30
N ALA A 169 17.62 -0.59 12.93
CA ALA A 169 17.29 0.82 12.73
C ALA A 169 16.87 1.15 11.28
N MET A 170 16.31 0.16 10.56
CA MET A 170 15.94 0.33 9.17
C MET A 170 14.65 1.16 9.04
N PRO A 171 14.58 2.15 8.11
CA PRO A 171 13.41 3.00 7.96
C PRO A 171 12.20 2.25 7.38
N THR A 172 11.01 2.75 7.67
CA THR A 172 9.76 2.33 7.02
C THR A 172 9.74 2.86 5.59
N THR A 173 9.24 2.07 4.66
CA THR A 173 9.07 2.47 3.25
C THR A 173 7.60 2.77 2.99
N LEU A 174 7.31 3.86 2.27
CA LEU A 174 5.96 4.20 1.81
C LEU A 174 5.90 4.04 0.30
N PHE A 175 4.93 3.27 -0.19
CA PHE A 175 4.63 3.09 -1.60
C PHE A 175 3.25 3.68 -1.90
N THR A 176 3.12 4.40 -3.01
CA THR A 176 1.87 5.01 -3.41
C THR A 176 1.76 4.97 -4.93
N VAL A 177 0.60 4.60 -5.46
CA VAL A 177 0.31 4.63 -6.90
C VAL A 177 -1.11 5.11 -7.15
N THR A 178 -1.30 5.80 -8.28
CA THR A 178 -2.61 6.25 -8.73
C THR A 178 -3.16 5.22 -9.72
N LEU A 179 -4.37 4.75 -9.49
CA LEU A 179 -5.06 3.79 -10.35
C LEU A 179 -6.20 4.54 -11.07
N VAL A 180 -6.20 4.48 -12.39
CA VAL A 180 -7.25 5.08 -13.22
C VAL A 180 -7.98 3.95 -13.92
N VAL A 181 -9.28 3.81 -13.64
CA VAL A 181 -10.14 2.78 -14.22
C VAL A 181 -11.08 3.43 -15.24
N SER A 182 -11.04 2.95 -16.49
CA SER A 182 -11.86 3.49 -17.60
C SER A 182 -12.51 2.40 -18.43
#